data_AF-A0A3D0NBR5-F1
#
_entry.id   AF-A0A3D0NBR5-F1
#
_cell.length_a   1.000
_cell.length_b   1.000
_cell.length_c   1.000
_cell.angle_alpha   90.00
_cell.angle_beta   90.00
_cell.angle_gamma   90.00
#
_symmetry.space_group_name_H-M   'P 1'
#
loop_
_entity.id
_entity.type
_entity.pdbx_description
1 polymer ?
#
loop_
_entity_poly.entity_id
_entity_poly.type
_entity_poly.pdbx_seq_one_letter_code
_entity_poly.pdbx_strand_id
1 'polypeptide(L)' 'MNSLPTDESDKSTTWYVYIVRCADNTLYTGMTNDLQRRIAQHNAGT' A
#
# COMPACT_ATOMS: atom_id res chain seq x y z
N MET A 1 -8.95 39.68 -9.05
CA MET A 1 -9.27 38.58 -9.98
C MET A 1 -8.82 37.28 -9.34
N ASN A 2 -9.78 36.38 -9.12
CA ASN A 2 -9.78 35.42 -8.04
C ASN A 2 -8.74 34.30 -8.16
N SER A 3 -8.27 33.90 -6.98
CA SER A 3 -7.45 32.74 -6.68
C SER A 3 -7.96 31.47 -7.36
N LEU A 4 -7.03 30.75 -7.97
CA LEU A 4 -7.25 29.42 -8.55
C LEU A 4 -7.81 28.46 -7.48
N PRO A 5 -8.69 27.53 -7.85
CA PRO A 5 -9.21 26.54 -6.91
C PRO A 5 -8.05 25.73 -6.35
N THR A 6 -7.87 25.78 -5.03
CA THR A 6 -7.08 24.80 -4.29
C THR A 6 -7.85 23.48 -4.39
N ASP A 7 -7.41 22.61 -5.29
CA ASP A 7 -7.98 21.27 -5.42
C ASP A 7 -7.65 20.49 -4.14
N GLU A 8 -8.69 20.37 -3.32
CA GLU A 8 -8.75 19.61 -2.09
C GLU A 8 -8.52 18.12 -2.37
N SER A 9 -7.54 17.56 -1.69
CA SER A 9 -7.73 16.32 -0.92
C SER A 9 -8.56 15.20 -1.58
N ASP A 10 -7.94 14.42 -2.47
CA ASP A 10 -8.26 12.99 -2.57
C ASP A 10 -6.98 12.18 -2.29
N LYS A 11 -6.72 11.93 -1.00
CA LYS A 11 -5.78 10.85 -0.63
C LYS A 11 -6.50 9.53 -0.84
N SER A 12 -6.63 9.10 -2.10
CA SER A 12 -7.02 7.74 -2.46
C SER A 12 -6.03 6.75 -1.82
N THR A 13 -6.37 6.25 -0.63
CA THR A 13 -5.54 5.27 0.06
C THR A 13 -5.59 4.00 -0.77
N THR A 14 -4.51 3.72 -1.51
CA THR A 14 -4.45 2.57 -2.40
C THR A 14 -4.24 1.33 -1.57
N TRP A 15 -5.25 0.45 -1.54
CA TRP A 15 -5.19 -0.82 -0.83
C TRP A 15 -4.76 -1.93 -1.80
N TYR A 16 -3.70 -2.65 -1.44
CA TYR A 16 -3.20 -3.81 -2.17
C TYR A 16 -3.63 -5.07 -1.45
N VAL A 17 -4.26 -6.00 -2.17
CA VAL A 17 -4.57 -7.35 -1.69
C VAL A 17 -3.62 -8.33 -2.36
N TYR A 18 -2.99 -9.19 -1.59
CA TYR A 18 -2.08 -10.21 -2.09
C TYR A 18 -2.47 -11.59 -1.56
N ILE A 19 -2.23 -12.61 -2.38
CA ILE A 19 -2.46 -14.01 -2.07
C ILE A 19 -1.13 -14.74 -2.23
N VAL A 20 -0.68 -15.40 -1.17
CA VAL A 20 0.53 -16.22 -1.17
C VAL A 20 0.11 -17.67 -1.04
N ARG A 21 0.69 -18.54 -1.86
CA ARG A 21 0.57 -19.98 -1.72
C ARG A 21 1.78 -20.51 -0.97
N CYS A 22 1.53 -21.12 0.18
CA CYS A 22 2.54 -21.76 1.00
C CYS A 22 2.90 -23.15 0.45
N ALA A 23 4.08 -23.66 0.83
CA ALA A 23 4.59 -24.96 0.38
C ALA A 23 3.74 -26.14 0.88
N ASP A 24 2.95 -25.95 1.94
CA ASP A 24 1.98 -26.90 2.50
C ASP A 24 0.61 -26.85 1.79
N ASN A 25 0.53 -26.21 0.61
CA ASN A 25 -0.69 -25.94 -0.14
C ASN A 25 -1.72 -25.03 0.56
N THR A 26 -1.36 -24.38 1.68
CA THR A 26 -2.24 -23.38 2.28
C THR A 26 -2.19 -22.07 1.50
N LEU A 27 -3.33 -21.36 1.46
CA LEU A 27 -3.44 -20.04 0.84
C LEU A 27 -3.53 -18.99 1.94
N TYR A 28 -2.54 -18.10 1.99
CA TYR A 28 -2.55 -16.95 2.88
C TYR A 28 -2.99 -15.71 2.09
N THR A 29 -3.98 -14.99 2.60
CA THR A 29 -4.44 -13.73 2.02
C THR A 29 -4.16 -12.59 2.98
N GLY A 30 -3.64 -11.50 2.46
CA GLY A 30 -3.33 -10.30 3.23
C GLY A 30 -3.65 -9.04 2.45
N MET A 31 -3.93 -7.95 3.16
CA MET A 31 -4.13 -6.63 2.57
C MET A 31 -3.21 -5.60 3.23
N THR A 32 -2.66 -4.68 2.43
CA THR A 32 -1.83 -3.59 2.93
C THR A 32 -2.04 -2.32 2.11
N ASN A 33 -2.13 -1.19 2.79
CA ASN A 33 -2.26 0.14 2.18
C ASN A 33 -0.93 0.86 2.00
N ASP A 34 0.18 0.26 2.42
CA ASP A 34 1.47 0.94 2.55
C ASP A 34 2.64 0.01 2.18
N LEU A 35 2.55 -0.54 0.95
CA LEU A 35 3.56 -1.44 0.41
C LEU A 35 4.95 -0.77 0.36
N GLN A 36 5.01 0.53 0.01
CA GLN A 36 6.25 1.31 -0.06
C GLN A 36 6.97 1.40 1.29
N ARG A 37 6.25 1.67 2.38
CA ARG A 37 6.83 1.75 3.72
C ARG A 37 7.39 0.40 4.16
N ARG A 38 6.68 -0.70 3.88
CA ARG A 38 7.14 -2.06 4.19
C ARG A 38 8.39 -2.45 3.38
N ILE A 39 8.43 -2.13 2.08
CA ILE A 39 9.59 -2.39 1.22
C ILE A 39 10.80 -1.56 1.69
N ALA A 40 10.59 -0.29 2.03
CA ALA A 40 11.65 0.57 2.53
C ALA A 40 12.25 0.06 3.85
N GLN A 41 11.41 -0.38 4.80
CA GLN A 41 11.89 -0.98 6.05
C GLN A 41 12.64 -2.30 5.82
N HIS A 42 12.12 -3.17 4.95
CA HIS A 42 12.79 -4.42 4.61
C HIS A 42 14.13 -4.19 3.91
N ASN A 43 14.21 -3.24 2.98
CA ASN A 43 15.45 -2.87 2.29
C ASN A 43 16.45 -2.11 3.18
N ALA A 44 15.97 -1.42 4.22
CA ALA A 44 16.83 -0.75 5.20
C ALA A 44 17.52 -1.73 6.16
N GLY A 45 17.17 -3.03 6.13
CA GLY A 45 17.88 -4.07 6.87
C GLY A 45 17.79 -3.94 8.40
N THR A 46 16.70 -3.37 8.92
CA THR A 46 16.44 -3.25 10.36
C THR A 46 15.29 -4.14 10.81
#